data_AF-A0A1X0QER5-F1
#
_entry.id   AF-A0A1X0QER5-F1
#
_cell.length_a   1.000
_cell.length_b   1.000
_cell.length_c   1.000
_cell.angle_alpha   90.00
_cell.angle_beta   90.00
_cell.angle_gamma   90.00
#
_symmetry.space_group_name_H-M   'P 1'
#
loop_
_entity.id
_entity.type
_entity.pdbx_description
1 polymer ?
#
loop_
_entity_poly.entity_id
_entity_poly.type
_entity_poly.pdbx_seq_one_letter_code
_entity_poly.pdbx_strand_id
1 'polypeptide(L)'
;MTIFNLFKNQRILNKDEICDFDLLNELNLLKKVGGERYELNESLEQSELQYLIHKNKQLKNKLQIYSVEESYKNYMEKLHEYNEIKDVLQSMIGKISELKGVTIKKINKELEVNFDE
;
A
#
# COMPACT_ATOMS: atom_id res chain seq x y z
N MET A 1 17.15 -12.99 -22.30
CA MET A 1 16.09 -14.02 -22.34
C MET A 1 15.35 -13.95 -21.01
N THR A 2 14.01 -13.93 -21.02
CA THR A 2 13.22 -14.03 -19.79
C THR A 2 13.42 -15.41 -19.16
N ILE A 3 13.45 -15.50 -17.83
CA ILE A 3 13.61 -16.78 -17.13
C ILE A 3 12.53 -17.81 -17.53
N PHE A 4 11.31 -17.34 -17.79
CA PHE A 4 10.21 -18.16 -18.27
C PHE A 4 10.45 -18.75 -19.66
N ASN A 5 11.30 -18.14 -20.50
CA ASN A 5 11.71 -18.76 -21.78
C ASN A 5 12.60 -19.99 -21.56
N LEU A 6 13.39 -20.02 -20.47
CA LEU A 6 14.17 -21.21 -20.10
C LEU A 6 13.22 -22.30 -19.63
N PHE A 7 12.25 -21.98 -18.77
CA PHE A 7 11.22 -22.93 -18.33
C PHE A 7 10.32 -23.45 -19.46
N LYS A 8 10.11 -22.64 -20.50
CA LYS A 8 9.38 -23.03 -21.72
C LYS A 8 10.12 -24.10 -22.52
N ASN A 9 11.45 -24.04 -22.56
CA ASN A 9 12.30 -24.98 -23.30
C ASN A 9 12.70 -26.19 -22.45
N GLN A 10 12.87 -26.01 -21.13
CA GLN A 10 13.29 -27.02 -20.18
C GLN A 10 12.44 -26.93 -18.91
N ARG A 11 11.69 -27.98 -18.61
CA ARG A 11 10.72 -28.00 -17.50
C ARG A 11 11.36 -27.95 -16.11
N ILE A 12 12.64 -28.33 -15.99
CA ILE A 12 13.41 -28.39 -14.75
C ILE A 12 14.73 -27.66 -14.99
N LEU A 13 15.07 -26.72 -14.11
CA LEU A 13 16.30 -25.92 -14.19
C LEU A 13 17.11 -26.07 -12.89
N ASN A 14 18.44 -25.98 -12.97
CA ASN A 14 19.27 -25.88 -11.77
C ASN A 14 19.21 -24.47 -11.20
N LYS A 15 19.50 -24.31 -9.90
CA LYS A 15 19.52 -23.02 -9.20
C LYS A 15 20.32 -21.95 -9.95
N ASP A 16 21.50 -22.31 -10.45
CA ASP A 16 22.41 -21.39 -11.13
C ASP A 16 21.89 -20.88 -12.48
N GLU A 17 20.92 -21.59 -13.07
CA GLU A 17 20.29 -21.23 -14.35
C GLU A 17 19.07 -20.30 -14.13
N ILE A 18 18.64 -20.15 -12.87
CA ILE A 18 17.45 -19.37 -12.49
C ILE A 18 17.88 -17.96 -12.08
N CYS A 19 17.78 -17.01 -13.02
CA CYS A 19 17.80 -15.58 -12.71
C CYS A 19 16.68 -15.18 -11.73
N ASP A 20 16.96 -14.27 -10.78
CA ASP A 20 16.01 -13.85 -9.74
C ASP A 20 15.45 -15.03 -8.90
N PHE A 21 16.28 -16.06 -8.66
CA PHE A 21 15.91 -17.24 -7.84
C PHE A 21 15.28 -16.86 -6.50
N ASP A 22 15.88 -15.92 -5.77
CA ASP A 22 15.40 -15.51 -4.44
C ASP A 22 13.96 -14.98 -4.52
N LEU A 23 13.66 -14.14 -5.52
CA LEU A 23 12.32 -13.59 -5.72
C LEU A 23 11.31 -14.69 -6.10
N LEU A 24 11.69 -15.60 -6.99
CA LEU A 24 10.81 -16.70 -7.38
C LEU A 24 10.57 -17.68 -6.23
N ASN A 25 11.55 -17.87 -5.37
CA ASN A 25 11.45 -18.70 -4.17
C ASN A 25 10.60 -18.01 -3.09
N GLU A 26 10.75 -16.70 -2.87
CA GLU A 26 9.88 -15.91 -1.97
C GLU A 26 8.41 -15.94 -2.40
N LEU A 27 8.16 -15.90 -3.72
CA LEU A 27 6.82 -15.99 -4.29
C LEU A 27 6.25 -17.43 -4.28
N ASN A 28 6.99 -18.41 -3.77
CA ASN A 28 6.63 -19.84 -3.79
C ASN A 28 6.30 -20.38 -5.20
N LEU A 29 6.94 -19.79 -6.22
CA LEU A 29 6.76 -20.18 -7.62
C LEU A 29 7.63 -21.38 -8.00
N LEU A 30 8.63 -21.70 -7.18
CA LEU A 30 9.56 -22.80 -7.41
C LEU A 30 9.27 -23.97 -6.48
N LYS A 31 9.27 -25.17 -7.05
CA LYS A 31 9.15 -26.44 -6.34
C LYS A 31 10.43 -27.25 -6.54
N LYS A 32 11.00 -27.72 -5.44
CA LYS A 32 12.23 -28.50 -5.45
C LYS A 32 11.96 -29.94 -5.85
N VAL A 33 12.63 -30.43 -6.89
CA VAL A 33 12.46 -31.80 -7.41
C VAL A 33 13.59 -32.73 -6.94
N GLY A 34 14.77 -32.18 -6.65
CA GLY A 34 15.91 -32.93 -6.08
C GLY A 34 17.24 -32.19 -6.26
N GLY A 35 18.18 -32.36 -5.32
CA GLY A 35 19.48 -31.67 -5.37
C GLY A 35 19.32 -30.15 -5.43
N GLU A 36 19.86 -29.52 -6.47
CA GLU A 36 19.71 -28.08 -6.78
C GLU A 36 18.78 -27.80 -7.96
N ARG A 37 17.84 -28.73 -8.25
CA ARG A 37 16.90 -28.63 -9.37
C ARG A 37 15.49 -28.21 -8.93
N TYR A 38 14.92 -27.29 -9.69
CA TYR A 38 13.63 -26.66 -9.43
C TYR A 38 12.73 -26.71 -10.66
N GLU A 39 11.44 -26.90 -10.42
CA GLU A 39 10.35 -26.78 -11.39
C GLU A 39 9.40 -25.65 -10.97
N LEU A 40 8.58 -25.16 -11.91
CA LEU A 40 7.52 -24.23 -11.56
C LEU A 40 6.41 -24.96 -10.79
N ASN A 41 5.91 -24.33 -9.74
CA ASN A 41 4.83 -24.87 -8.90
C ASN A 41 3.47 -24.81 -9.61
N GLU A 42 3.26 -23.76 -10.42
CA GLU A 42 2.04 -23.52 -11.18
C GLU A 42 2.29 -23.59 -12.70
N SER A 43 1.26 -23.28 -13.51
CA SER A 43 1.46 -23.16 -14.96
C SER A 43 2.48 -22.06 -15.28
N LEU A 44 3.10 -22.16 -16.46
CA LEU A 44 4.05 -21.17 -16.94
C LEU A 44 3.41 -19.77 -16.97
N GLU A 45 2.18 -19.67 -17.50
CA GLU A 45 1.49 -18.38 -17.60
C GLU A 45 1.16 -17.80 -16.23
N GLN A 46 0.73 -18.63 -15.28
CA GLN A 46 0.39 -18.17 -13.93
C GLN A 46 1.64 -17.71 -13.17
N SER A 47 2.72 -18.46 -13.26
CA SER A 47 3.99 -18.11 -12.63
C SER A 47 4.60 -16.84 -13.22
N GLU A 48 4.53 -16.69 -14.56
CA GLU A 48 4.97 -15.48 -15.24
C GLU A 48 4.12 -14.27 -14.87
N LEU A 49 2.79 -14.42 -14.82
CA LEU A 49 1.88 -13.36 -14.41
C LEU A 49 2.15 -12.89 -12.97
N GLN A 50 2.30 -13.82 -12.02
CA GLN A 50 2.60 -13.47 -10.63
C GLN A 50 3.93 -12.73 -10.49
N TYR A 51 4.97 -13.20 -11.18
CA TYR A 51 6.27 -12.53 -11.23
C TYR A 51 6.17 -11.11 -11.82
N LEU A 52 5.46 -10.94 -12.94
CA LEU A 52 5.28 -9.65 -13.59
C LEU A 52 4.47 -8.66 -12.75
N ILE A 53 3.43 -9.13 -12.05
CA ILE A 53 2.65 -8.32 -11.09
C ILE A 53 3.57 -7.83 -9.97
N HIS A 54 4.38 -8.71 -9.40
CA HIS A 54 5.27 -8.34 -8.30
C HIS A 54 6.36 -7.37 -8.76
N LYS A 55 7.00 -7.60 -9.91
CA LYS A 55 7.97 -6.64 -10.49
C LYS A 55 7.32 -5.29 -10.79
N ASN A 56 6.11 -5.27 -11.35
CA ASN A 56 5.37 -4.03 -11.56
C ASN A 56 5.11 -3.29 -10.24
N LYS A 57 4.71 -4.00 -9.18
CA LYS A 57 4.50 -3.40 -7.86
C LYS A 57 5.79 -2.80 -7.29
N GLN A 58 6.92 -3.52 -7.39
CA GLN A 58 8.21 -2.99 -6.95
C GLN A 58 8.63 -1.76 -7.77
N LEU A 59 8.42 -1.78 -9.09
CA LEU A 59 8.67 -0.64 -9.97
C LEU A 59 7.78 0.55 -9.63
N LYS A 60 6.48 0.33 -9.42
CA LYS A 60 5.51 1.36 -9.00
C LYS A 60 5.96 2.05 -7.71
N ASN A 61 6.37 1.25 -6.72
CA ASN A 61 6.87 1.77 -5.44
C ASN A 61 8.20 2.53 -5.59
N LYS A 62 9.15 2.00 -6.37
CA LYS A 62 10.46 2.65 -6.60
C LYS A 62 10.31 3.99 -7.33
N LEU A 63 9.41 4.06 -8.30
CA LEU A 63 9.14 5.26 -9.09
C LEU A 63 8.17 6.22 -8.38
N GLN A 64 7.71 5.88 -7.17
CA GLN A 64 6.72 6.65 -6.42
C GLN A 64 5.50 7.03 -7.28
N ILE A 65 5.10 6.14 -8.19
CA ILE A 65 3.93 6.33 -9.04
C ILE A 65 2.72 6.00 -8.16
N TYR A 66 2.35 6.94 -7.30
CA TYR A 66 1.06 6.93 -6.62
C TYR A 66 0.00 7.11 -7.68
N SER A 67 -1.05 6.28 -7.65
CA SER A 67 -2.16 6.54 -8.56
C SER A 67 -2.76 7.89 -8.17
N VAL A 68 -3.17 8.67 -9.16
CA VAL A 68 -3.85 9.94 -8.94
C VAL A 68 -5.07 9.70 -8.02
N GLU A 69 -5.79 8.59 -8.20
CA GLU A 69 -6.90 8.20 -7.33
C GLU A 69 -6.48 7.95 -5.87
N GLU A 70 -5.33 7.31 -5.66
CA GLU A 70 -4.80 7.03 -4.31
C GLU A 70 -4.41 8.32 -3.58
N SER A 71 -3.86 9.30 -4.31
CA SER A 71 -3.55 10.62 -3.76
C SER A 71 -4.82 11.40 -3.39
N TYR A 72 -5.84 11.36 -4.26
CA TYR A 72 -7.15 11.96 -3.96
C TYR A 72 -7.84 11.29 -2.78
N LYS A 73 -7.76 9.96 -2.70
CA LYS A 73 -8.35 9.20 -1.59
C LYS A 73 -7.71 9.58 -0.26
N ASN A 74 -6.38 9.62 -0.18
CA ASN A 74 -5.66 10.04 1.02
C ASN A 74 -5.99 11.49 1.43
N TYR A 75 -6.16 12.37 0.44
CA TYR A 75 -6.58 13.76 0.71
C TYR A 75 -8.00 13.81 1.28
N MET A 76 -8.94 13.07 0.69
CA MET A 76 -10.33 13.01 1.18
C MET A 76 -10.42 12.42 2.58
N GLU A 77 -9.66 11.39 2.89
CA GLU A 77 -9.60 10.79 4.23
C GLU A 77 -9.13 11.81 5.28
N LYS A 78 -8.05 12.56 5.00
CA LYS A 78 -7.57 13.61 5.91
C LYS A 78 -8.58 14.75 6.09
N LEU A 79 -9.31 15.11 5.03
CA LEU A 79 -10.34 16.14 5.10
C LEU A 79 -11.52 15.69 5.98
N HIS A 80 -11.92 14.43 5.85
CA HIS A 80 -12.95 13.83 6.71
C HIS A 80 -12.49 13.79 8.18
N GLU A 81 -11.26 13.34 8.44
CA GLU A 81 -10.69 13.31 9.79
C GLU A 81 -10.64 14.71 10.42
N TYR A 82 -10.21 15.72 9.66
CA TYR A 82 -10.22 17.12 10.12
C TYR A 82 -11.63 17.58 10.49
N ASN A 83 -12.62 17.32 9.63
CA ASN A 83 -14.00 17.72 9.89
C ASN A 83 -14.58 17.04 11.13
N GLU A 84 -14.33 15.74 11.31
CA GLU A 84 -14.78 15.02 12.51
C GLU A 84 -14.18 15.59 13.80
N ILE A 85 -12.87 15.88 13.80
CA ILE A 85 -12.20 16.50 14.94
C ILE A 85 -12.77 17.90 15.21
N LYS A 86 -12.96 18.70 14.15
CA LYS A 86 -13.56 20.04 14.23
C LYS A 86 -14.95 20.01 14.85
N ASP A 87 -15.80 19.07 14.43
CA ASP A 87 -17.17 18.92 14.93
C ASP A 87 -17.20 18.51 16.40
N VAL A 88 -16.34 17.57 16.81
CA VAL A 88 -16.21 17.16 18.21
C VAL A 88 -15.76 18.34 19.08
N LEU A 89 -14.75 19.09 18.63
CA LEU A 89 -14.26 20.28 19.34
C LEU A 89 -15.34 21.35 19.49
N GLN A 90 -16.08 21.65 18.43
CA GLN A 90 -17.16 22.64 18.48
C GLN A 90 -18.29 22.19 19.42
N SER A 91 -18.63 20.90 19.44
CA SER A 91 -19.61 20.35 20.39
C SER A 91 -19.16 20.51 21.85
N MET A 92 -17.88 20.20 22.13
CA MET A 92 -17.31 20.38 23.47
C MET A 92 -17.27 21.85 23.89
N ILE A 93 -16.87 22.75 22.98
CA ILE A 93 -16.84 24.19 23.22
C ILE A 93 -18.24 24.72 23.51
N GLY A 94 -19.26 24.25 22.77
CA GLY A 94 -20.66 24.58 23.04
C GLY A 94 -21.05 24.28 24.48
N LYS A 95 -20.80 23.05 24.94
CA LYS A 95 -21.09 22.63 26.33
C LYS A 95 -20.30 23.43 27.37
N ILE A 96 -19.02 23.69 27.12
CA ILE A 96 -18.18 24.49 28.03
C ILE A 96 -18.73 25.93 28.12
N SER A 97 -19.16 26.49 27.00
CA SER A 97 -19.72 27.84 26.93
C SER A 97 -21.03 27.94 27.72
N GLU A 98 -21.91 26.94 27.62
CA GLU A 98 -23.14 26.84 28.41
C GLU A 98 -22.86 26.75 29.90
N LEU A 99 -21.94 25.86 30.31
CA LEU A 99 -21.57 25.67 31.72
C LEU A 99 -20.94 26.93 32.34
N LYS A 100 -20.14 27.66 31.57
CA LYS A 100 -19.49 28.90 32.01
C LYS A 100 -20.38 30.14 31.88
N GLY A 101 -21.54 30.03 31.22
CA GLY A 101 -22.41 31.18 30.91
C GLY A 101 -21.73 32.23 30.02
N VAL A 102 -20.78 31.82 29.18
CA VAL A 102 -20.04 32.71 28.28
C VAL A 102 -20.30 32.34 26.83
N THR A 103 -20.00 33.25 25.91
CA THR A 103 -20.19 32.98 24.48
C THR A 103 -19.11 32.03 23.94
N ILE A 104 -19.47 31.23 22.93
CA ILE A 104 -18.56 30.37 22.17
C ILE A 104 -17.32 31.14 21.68
N LYS A 105 -17.50 32.38 21.20
CA LYS A 105 -16.39 33.24 20.76
C LYS A 105 -15.35 33.50 21.85
N LYS A 106 -15.77 33.59 23.12
CA LYS A 106 -14.84 33.79 24.25
C LYS A 106 -14.03 32.54 24.52
N ILE A 107 -14.65 31.35 24.46
CA ILE A 107 -13.96 30.08 24.62
C ILE A 107 -13.01 29.80 23.45
N ASN A 108 -13.41 30.09 22.21
CA ASN A 108 -12.52 29.98 21.04
C ASN A 108 -11.27 30.84 21.22
N LYS A 109 -11.42 32.07 21.74
CA LYS A 109 -10.30 32.96 22.06
C LYS A 109 -9.43 32.45 23.21
N GLU A 110 -10.02 31.83 24.24
CA GLU A 110 -9.28 31.19 25.34
C GLU A 110 -8.47 29.97 24.86
N LEU A 111 -8.99 29.23 23.90
CA LEU A 111 -8.36 28.02 23.34
C LEU A 111 -7.47 28.30 22.12
N GLU A 112 -7.35 29.55 21.69
CA GLU A 112 -6.59 29.98 20.51
C GLU A 112 -6.98 29.23 19.22
N VAL A 113 -8.25 28.83 19.12
CA VAL A 113 -8.79 28.12 17.94
C VAL A 113 -9.63 29.07 17.07
N ASN A 114 -9.36 29.05 15.77
CA ASN A 114 -10.17 29.71 14.77
C ASN A 114 -10.75 28.65 13.81
N PHE A 115 -12.09 28.62 13.71
CA PHE A 115 -12.81 27.68 12.85
C PHE A 115 -13.37 28.34 11.59
N ASP A 116 -13.14 29.65 11.43
CA ASP A 116 -13.55 30.46 10.27
C ASP A 116 -12.53 30.40 9.10
N GLU A 117 -11.43 29.64 9.29
CA GLU A 117 -10.43 29.25 8.26
C GLU A 117 -10.58 27.76 7.90
#